data_AF-A9ZR13-F1
#
_entry.id   AF-A9ZR13-F1
#
_cell.length_a   1.000
_cell.length_b   1.000
_cell.length_c   1.000
_cell.angle_alpha   90.00
_cell.angle_beta   90.00
_cell.angle_gamma   90.00
#
_symmetry.space_group_name_H-M   'P 1'
#
loop_
_entity.id
_entity.type
_entity.pdbx_description
1 polymer ?
#
loop_
_entity_poly.entity_id
_entity_poly.type
_entity_poly.pdbx_seq_one_letter_code
_entity_poly.pdbx_strand_id
1 'polypeptide(L)'
;GTCGNNPSCGASAADKANFTALLAEFRAQLDAVRSGLLLTVAVGAGEDKIQNYDIPGVARYADRINLMTYDFFGAWSATGPTAFHSPLYRWTGMPSSSPLNHYTTDDAVKAWKAGGAPAAKLHLGIGF
;
A
#
# COMPACT_ATOMS: atom_id res chain seq x y z
N GLY A 1 -11.71 -4.56 4.41
CA GLY A 1 -11.32 -3.63 3.33
C GLY A 1 -12.57 -3.28 2.55
N THR A 2 -12.74 -2.02 2.17
CA THR A 2 -13.80 -1.58 1.24
C THR A 2 -13.20 -1.50 -0.16
N CYS A 3 -13.91 -1.96 -1.19
CA CYS A 3 -13.51 -1.67 -2.57
C CYS A 3 -13.82 -0.19 -2.88
N GLY A 4 -12.87 0.69 -2.55
CA GLY A 4 -13.08 2.14 -2.64
C GLY A 4 -14.21 2.61 -1.72
N ASN A 5 -15.13 3.42 -2.27
CA ASN A 5 -16.29 3.96 -1.56
C ASN A 5 -17.52 3.05 -1.59
N ASN A 6 -17.42 1.83 -2.14
CA ASN A 6 -18.55 0.92 -2.19
C ASN A 6 -18.58 0.00 -0.95
N PRO A 7 -19.54 0.18 -0.02
CA PRO A 7 -19.66 -0.65 1.17
C PRO A 7 -20.14 -2.09 0.88
N SER A 8 -20.69 -2.37 -0.31
CA SER A 8 -21.20 -3.71 -0.67
C SER A 8 -20.14 -4.64 -1.27
N CYS A 9 -18.99 -4.10 -1.68
CA CYS A 9 -17.83 -4.88 -2.08
C CYS A 9 -16.95 -5.07 -0.85
N GLY A 10 -17.28 -6.08 -0.05
CA GLY A 10 -16.52 -6.43 1.13
C GLY A 10 -15.24 -7.12 0.74
N ALA A 11 -14.10 -6.62 1.22
CA ALA A 11 -12.86 -7.35 1.10
C ALA A 11 -12.98 -8.68 1.84
N SER A 12 -12.52 -9.74 1.19
CA SER A 12 -12.56 -11.09 1.73
C SER A 12 -11.16 -11.54 2.16
N ALA A 13 -11.08 -12.57 3.00
CA ALA A 13 -9.80 -13.21 3.32
C ALA A 13 -9.11 -13.79 2.08
N ALA A 14 -9.85 -14.05 0.99
CA ALA A 14 -9.31 -14.54 -0.26
C ALA A 14 -8.59 -13.47 -1.08
N ASP A 15 -8.84 -12.18 -0.84
CA ASP A 15 -8.32 -11.08 -1.67
C ASP A 15 -6.79 -11.02 -1.65
N LYS A 16 -6.17 -11.37 -0.52
CA LYS A 16 -4.71 -11.46 -0.39
C LYS A 16 -4.11 -12.46 -1.39
N ALA A 17 -4.70 -13.65 -1.48
CA ALA A 17 -4.27 -14.69 -2.39
C ALA A 17 -4.64 -14.34 -3.84
N ASN A 18 -5.86 -13.84 -4.06
CA ASN A 18 -6.36 -13.48 -5.39
C ASN A 18 -5.56 -12.34 -6.02
N PHE A 19 -5.19 -11.31 -5.25
CA PHE A 19 -4.35 -10.22 -5.73
C PHE A 19 -2.98 -10.74 -6.19
N THR A 20 -2.38 -11.66 -5.43
CA THR A 20 -1.09 -12.26 -5.79
C THR A 20 -1.19 -13.14 -7.03
N ALA A 21 -2.26 -13.94 -7.15
CA ALA A 21 -2.54 -14.74 -8.33
C ALA A 21 -2.76 -13.87 -9.57
N LEU A 22 -3.46 -12.74 -9.42
CA LEU A 22 -3.65 -11.76 -10.48
C LEU A 22 -2.32 -11.18 -10.98
N LEU A 23 -1.40 -10.83 -10.08
CA LEU A 23 -0.07 -10.35 -10.46
C LEU A 23 0.75 -11.44 -11.17
N ALA A 24 0.65 -12.69 -10.71
CA ALA A 24 1.29 -13.82 -11.38
C ALA A 24 0.79 -13.99 -12.82
N GLU A 25 -0.53 -13.92 -13.01
CA GLU A 25 -1.17 -14.03 -14.33
C GLU A 25 -0.75 -12.88 -15.24
N PHE A 26 -0.81 -11.63 -14.77
CA PHE A 26 -0.35 -10.49 -15.58
C PHE A 26 1.12 -10.62 -15.97
N ARG A 27 2.00 -11.07 -15.06
CA ARG A 27 3.41 -11.29 -15.38
C ARG A 27 3.55 -12.30 -16.52
N ALA A 28 2.87 -13.45 -16.41
CA ALA A 28 2.89 -14.49 -17.43
C ALA A 28 2.40 -13.99 -18.80
N GLN A 29 1.28 -13.26 -18.83
CA GLN A 29 0.73 -12.71 -20.07
C GLN A 29 1.62 -11.63 -20.68
N LEU A 30 2.19 -10.74 -19.86
CA LEU A 30 3.12 -9.71 -20.33
C LEU A 30 4.38 -10.34 -20.94
N ASP A 31 4.92 -11.38 -20.31
CA ASP A 31 6.09 -12.10 -20.83
C ASP A 31 5.80 -12.87 -22.12
N ALA A 32 4.58 -13.42 -22.26
CA ALA A 32 4.13 -14.09 -23.49
C ALA A 32 3.98 -13.11 -24.67
N VAL A 33 3.54 -11.88 -24.43
CA VAL A 33 3.43 -10.84 -25.47
C VAL A 33 4.80 -10.31 -25.86
N ARG A 34 5.59 -9.88 -24.88
CA ARG A 34 6.95 -9.36 -25.08
C ARG A 34 7.70 -9.35 -23.75
N SER A 35 8.81 -10.07 -23.70
CA SER A 35 9.71 -10.01 -22.54
C SER A 35 10.20 -8.59 -22.25
N GLY A 36 10.33 -8.27 -20.96
CA GLY A 36 10.82 -6.97 -20.50
C GLY A 36 9.74 -5.88 -20.37
N LEU A 37 8.46 -6.19 -20.58
CA LEU A 37 7.37 -5.28 -20.19
C LEU A 37 7.30 -5.13 -18.67
N LEU A 38 7.10 -3.90 -18.19
CA LEU A 38 7.01 -3.62 -16.77
C LEU A 38 5.62 -3.94 -16.21
N LEU A 39 5.60 -4.63 -15.07
CA LEU A 39 4.42 -4.76 -14.22
C LEU A 39 4.62 -3.93 -12.95
N THR A 40 3.79 -2.91 -12.75
CA THR A 40 3.88 -2.04 -11.57
C THR A 40 2.58 -1.99 -10.82
N VAL A 41 2.63 -1.81 -9.50
CA VAL A 41 1.45 -1.69 -8.65
C VAL A 41 1.51 -0.45 -7.78
N ALA A 42 0.35 0.11 -7.47
CA ALA A 42 0.19 1.10 -6.41
C ALA A 42 -0.53 0.45 -5.22
N VAL A 43 0.02 0.62 -4.01
CA VAL A 43 -0.44 -0.09 -2.81
C VAL A 43 -0.61 0.85 -1.63
N GLY A 44 -1.53 0.51 -0.73
CA GLY A 44 -1.81 1.33 0.46
C GLY A 44 -0.61 1.38 1.40
N ALA A 45 -0.39 2.55 2.01
CA ALA A 45 0.70 2.79 2.96
C ALA A 45 0.29 2.67 4.44
N GLY A 46 -1.01 2.55 4.74
CA GLY A 46 -1.48 2.33 6.11
C GLY A 46 -1.14 0.94 6.62
N GLU A 47 -0.60 0.84 7.84
CA GLU A 47 -0.20 -0.44 8.46
C GLU A 47 -1.30 -1.51 8.39
N ASP A 48 -2.54 -1.10 8.68
CA ASP A 48 -3.70 -1.98 8.67
C ASP A 48 -4.09 -2.48 7.27
N LYS A 49 -3.61 -1.80 6.21
CA LYS A 49 -3.73 -2.25 4.81
C LYS A 49 -2.56 -3.15 4.43
N ILE A 50 -1.34 -2.78 4.83
CA ILE A 50 -0.10 -3.48 4.48
C ILE A 50 -0.16 -4.96 4.89
N GLN A 51 -0.69 -5.27 6.08
CA GLN A 51 -0.86 -6.64 6.59
C GLN A 51 -1.68 -7.56 5.67
N ASN A 52 -2.51 -7.00 4.79
CA ASN A 52 -3.37 -7.78 3.89
C ASN A 52 -2.67 -8.15 2.57
N TYR A 53 -1.44 -7.73 2.33
CA TYR A 53 -0.67 -8.14 1.15
C TYR A 53 0.18 -9.39 1.43
N ASP A 54 0.34 -10.25 0.43
CA ASP A 54 1.46 -11.19 0.37
C ASP A 54 2.66 -10.45 -0.21
N ILE A 55 3.41 -9.77 0.67
CA ILE A 55 4.51 -8.89 0.27
C ILE A 55 5.57 -9.63 -0.57
N PRO A 56 6.03 -10.84 -0.19
CA PRO A 56 6.92 -11.64 -1.03
C PRO A 56 6.32 -11.97 -2.41
N GLY A 57 5.04 -12.32 -2.47
CA GLY A 57 4.33 -12.58 -3.73
C GLY A 57 4.26 -11.33 -4.62
N VAL A 58 3.88 -10.19 -4.05
CA VAL A 58 3.85 -8.90 -4.77
C VAL A 58 5.24 -8.53 -5.27
N ALA A 59 6.28 -8.63 -4.42
CA ALA A 59 7.66 -8.30 -4.78
C ALA A 59 8.26 -9.26 -5.81
N ARG A 60 7.75 -10.49 -5.91
CA ARG A 60 8.15 -11.44 -6.95
C ARG A 60 7.68 -11.02 -8.33
N TYR A 61 6.40 -10.64 -8.45
CA TYR A 61 5.79 -10.40 -9.77
C TYR A 61 5.87 -8.94 -10.23
N ALA A 62 5.79 -7.98 -9.30
CA ALA A 62 5.89 -6.56 -9.64
C ALA A 62 7.35 -6.12 -9.78
N ASP A 63 7.63 -5.35 -10.81
CA ASP A 63 8.91 -4.67 -11.03
C ASP A 63 9.04 -3.45 -10.11
N ARG A 64 7.94 -2.72 -9.88
CA ARG A 64 7.88 -1.52 -9.03
C ARG A 64 6.64 -1.53 -8.16
N ILE A 65 6.82 -1.19 -6.89
CA ILE A 65 5.78 -1.09 -5.88
C ILE A 65 5.73 0.38 -5.43
N ASN A 66 4.72 1.09 -5.91
CA ASN A 66 4.51 2.50 -5.59
C ASN A 66 3.66 2.59 -4.32
N LEU A 67 4.29 3.01 -3.22
CA LEU A 67 3.61 3.20 -1.95
C LEU A 67 2.81 4.50 -2.02
N MET A 68 1.49 4.40 -1.82
CA MET A 68 0.61 5.58 -1.75
C MET A 68 0.76 6.24 -0.38
N THR A 69 1.93 6.86 -0.14
CA THR A 69 2.33 7.50 1.13
C THR A 69 1.72 8.90 1.29
N TYR A 70 0.43 8.98 1.00
CA TYR A 70 -0.41 10.16 1.06
C TYR A 70 -1.82 9.73 1.47
N ASP A 71 -2.69 10.70 1.70
CA ASP A 71 -4.07 10.49 2.18
C ASP A 71 -4.15 9.73 3.51
N PHE A 72 -3.13 9.91 4.35
CA PHE A 72 -3.14 9.37 5.70
C PHE A 72 -4.21 10.03 6.58
N PHE A 73 -4.37 11.34 6.43
CA PHE A 73 -5.35 12.16 7.16
C PHE A 73 -6.02 13.13 6.19
N GLY A 74 -7.29 13.43 6.40
CA GLY A 74 -8.03 14.28 5.48
C GLY A 74 -9.42 14.66 5.97
N ALA A 75 -10.16 15.35 5.11
CA ALA A 75 -11.44 15.97 5.44
C ALA A 75 -12.57 14.98 5.81
N TRP A 76 -12.39 13.68 5.54
CA TRP A 76 -13.33 12.64 5.96
C TRP A 76 -13.45 12.53 7.49
N SER A 77 -12.45 12.99 8.25
CA SER A 77 -12.53 13.14 9.70
C SER A 77 -13.20 14.47 10.06
N ALA A 78 -14.54 14.50 9.98
CA ALA A 78 -15.34 15.72 10.17
C ALA A 78 -15.13 16.41 11.53
N THR A 79 -14.85 15.65 12.59
CA THR A 79 -14.57 16.16 13.94
C THR A 79 -13.07 16.37 14.21
N GLY A 80 -12.24 16.26 13.17
CA GLY A 80 -10.79 16.34 13.28
C GLY A 80 -10.13 15.08 13.84
N PRO A 81 -8.81 15.16 14.14
CA PRO A 81 -7.98 16.36 14.05
C PRO A 81 -7.61 16.73 12.60
N THR A 82 -7.39 18.02 12.34
CA THR A 82 -6.60 18.44 11.17
C THR A 82 -5.17 17.93 11.35
N ALA A 83 -4.65 17.22 10.35
CA ALA A 83 -3.34 16.58 10.40
C ALA A 83 -2.68 16.59 9.02
N PHE A 84 -1.39 16.30 8.97
CA PHE A 84 -0.64 16.21 7.72
C PHE A 84 -1.18 15.04 6.88
N HIS A 85 -1.53 15.26 5.60
CA HIS A 85 -2.01 14.16 4.75
C HIS A 85 -0.88 13.21 4.30
N SER A 86 0.38 13.67 4.32
CA SER A 86 1.58 12.92 3.89
C SER A 86 2.78 13.19 4.82
N PRO A 87 2.71 12.81 6.12
CA PRO A 87 3.84 12.95 7.03
C PRO A 87 4.97 11.97 6.69
N LEU A 88 6.21 12.46 6.64
CA LEU A 88 7.39 11.60 6.51
C LEU A 88 7.63 10.80 7.81
N TYR A 89 7.54 11.46 8.95
CA TYR A 89 7.75 10.92 10.29
C TYR A 89 6.61 11.31 11.23
N ARG A 90 6.58 10.68 12.42
CA ARG A 90 5.67 11.04 13.51
C ARG A 90 5.93 12.48 13.97
N TRP A 91 4.89 13.17 14.43
CA TRP A 91 4.97 14.54 14.93
C TRP A 91 4.26 14.69 16.28
N THR A 92 4.59 15.76 17.01
CA THR A 92 3.90 16.10 18.26
C THR A 92 2.43 16.44 17.99
N GLY A 93 1.50 15.70 18.61
CA GLY A 93 0.07 15.84 18.37
C GLY A 93 -0.51 14.87 17.34
N MET A 94 0.30 13.95 16.80
CA MET A 94 -0.20 12.81 16.04
C MET A 94 -1.14 11.95 16.91
N PRO A 95 -2.23 11.39 16.35
CA PRO A 95 -3.06 10.43 17.07
C PRO A 95 -2.23 9.28 17.64
N SER A 96 -2.49 8.91 18.90
CA SER A 96 -1.75 7.86 19.61
C SER A 96 -2.32 6.46 19.41
N SER A 97 -3.54 6.35 18.89
CA SER A 97 -4.21 5.07 18.65
C SER A 97 -3.78 4.42 17.34
N SER A 98 -3.59 3.10 17.36
CA SER A 98 -3.41 2.29 16.15
C SER A 98 -4.73 2.15 15.39
N PRO A 99 -4.70 2.16 14.04
CA PRO A 99 -3.50 2.21 13.17
C PRO A 99 -2.98 3.63 12.88
N LEU A 100 -3.69 4.69 13.32
CA LEU A 100 -3.38 6.07 12.95
C LEU A 100 -2.00 6.54 13.43
N ASN A 101 -1.49 6.02 14.55
CA ASN A 101 -0.14 6.30 15.05
C ASN A 101 1.00 5.70 14.19
N HIS A 102 0.68 4.90 13.17
CA HIS A 102 1.62 4.33 12.19
C HIS A 102 1.41 4.88 10.76
N TYR A 103 0.53 5.89 10.60
CA TYR A 103 0.26 6.51 9.31
C TYR A 103 1.34 7.54 8.96
N THR A 104 2.55 7.05 8.70
CA THR A 104 3.68 7.84 8.22
C THR A 104 4.37 7.11 7.07
N THR A 105 5.06 7.88 6.22
CA THR A 105 5.85 7.34 5.11
C THR A 105 6.95 6.40 5.60
N ASP A 106 7.64 6.76 6.68
CA ASP A 106 8.71 5.94 7.27
C ASP A 106 8.18 4.60 7.82
N ASP A 107 7.07 4.60 8.54
CA ASP A 107 6.45 3.38 9.05
C ASP A 107 6.01 2.46 7.89
N ALA A 108 5.41 3.03 6.84
CA ALA A 108 5.00 2.28 5.66
C ALA A 108 6.19 1.59 4.96
N VAL A 109 7.28 2.32 4.71
CA VAL A 109 8.49 1.77 4.09
C VAL A 109 9.10 0.67 4.97
N LYS A 110 9.18 0.90 6.28
CA LYS A 110 9.69 -0.09 7.23
C LYS A 110 8.84 -1.37 7.23
N ALA A 111 7.52 -1.24 7.23
CA ALA A 111 6.60 -2.37 7.19
C ALA A 111 6.76 -3.21 5.91
N TRP A 112 6.84 -2.56 4.74
CA TRP A 112 7.06 -3.26 3.47
C TRP A 112 8.42 -3.98 3.43
N LYS A 113 9.49 -3.34 3.91
CA LYS A 113 10.81 -3.95 4.00
C LYS A 113 10.83 -5.14 4.98
N ALA A 114 10.20 -4.99 6.14
CA ALA A 114 10.08 -6.05 7.14
C ALA A 114 9.28 -7.26 6.61
N GLY A 115 8.28 -7.00 5.75
CA GLY A 115 7.55 -8.04 5.02
C GLY A 115 8.31 -8.71 3.88
N GLY A 116 9.56 -8.31 3.62
CA GLY A 116 10.44 -8.93 2.61
C GLY A 116 10.48 -8.23 1.26
N ALA A 117 9.89 -7.04 1.11
CA ALA A 117 10.02 -6.29 -0.13
C ALA A 117 11.46 -5.75 -0.31
N PRO A 118 12.11 -5.98 -1.48
CA PRO A 118 13.40 -5.36 -1.78
C PRO A 118 13.26 -3.84 -1.87
N ALA A 119 14.13 -3.11 -1.15
CA ALA A 119 14.09 -1.65 -1.12
C ALA A 119 14.20 -1.01 -2.53
N ALA A 120 14.95 -1.63 -3.44
CA ALA A 120 15.10 -1.16 -4.82
C ALA A 120 13.81 -1.18 -5.65
N LYS A 121 12.79 -1.94 -5.21
CA LYS A 121 11.48 -2.00 -5.86
C LYS A 121 10.46 -1.03 -5.24
N LEU A 122 10.76 -0.45 -4.08
CA LEU A 122 9.85 0.44 -3.36
C LEU A 122 10.01 1.88 -3.83
N HIS A 123 8.91 2.48 -4.29
CA HIS A 123 8.85 3.88 -4.69
C HIS A 123 7.99 4.67 -3.71
N LEU A 124 8.48 5.84 -3.32
CA LEU A 124 7.76 6.77 -2.44
C LEU A 124 6.73 7.59 -3.22
N GLY A 125 5.52 7.67 -2.69
CA GLY A 125 4.48 8.55 -3.22
C GLY A 125 4.63 9.97 -2.68
N ILE A 126 4.51 10.97 -3.56
CA ILE A 126 4.49 12.39 -3.19
C ILE A 126 3.07 12.91 -3.43
N GLY A 127 2.43 13.45 -2.40
CA GLY A 127 1.17 14.18 -2.53
C GLY A 127 1.43 15.57 -3.14
N PHE A 128 0.73 15.89 -4.22
CA PHE A 128 0.83 17.15 -4.95
C PHE A 128 -0.50 17.90 -4.94
#